data_AF-A0A5J6GB86-F1
#
_entry.id   AF-A0A5J6GB86-F1
#
_cell.length_a   1.000
_cell.length_b   1.000
_cell.length_c   1.000
_cell.angle_alpha   90.00
_cell.angle_beta   90.00
_cell.angle_gamma   90.00
#
_symmetry.space_group_name_H-M   'P 1'
#
loop_
_entity.id
_entity.type
_entity.pdbx_description
1 polymer ?
#
loop_
_entity_poly.entity_id
_entity_poly.type
_entity_poly.pdbx_seq_one_letter_code
_entity_poly.pdbx_strand_id
1 'polypeptide(L)'
;MPQNSTLSAELMEILTTEYEAPEGTTADTAYDMLGFDSLVLVELAVALTKQFGVQVTDDELQEAGNIAGTIELLRAKGVPA
;
A
#
# COMPACT_ATOMS: atom_id res chain seq x y z
N MET A 1 9.37 -20.43 -7.92
CA MET A 1 8.73 -19.47 -8.86
C MET A 1 9.17 -18.07 -8.43
N PRO A 2 9.35 -17.12 -9.36
CA PRO A 2 10.39 -16.08 -9.32
C PRO A 2 10.22 -15.03 -8.20
N GLN A 3 11.35 -14.63 -7.60
CA GLN A 3 11.46 -13.81 -6.38
C GLN A 3 11.64 -12.29 -6.61
N ASN A 4 11.01 -11.66 -7.60
CA ASN A 4 11.40 -10.28 -7.98
C ASN A 4 10.26 -9.24 -7.95
N SER A 5 9.66 -8.95 -6.79
CA SER A 5 8.93 -7.70 -6.41
C SER A 5 8.28 -7.85 -5.01
N THR A 6 9.05 -7.91 -3.92
CA THR A 6 8.53 -8.30 -2.59
C THR A 6 7.53 -7.27 -2.04
N LEU A 7 7.81 -5.98 -2.22
CA LEU A 7 7.00 -4.89 -1.67
C LEU A 7 5.57 -4.80 -2.24
N SER A 8 5.40 -4.96 -3.56
CA SER A 8 4.07 -4.90 -4.20
C SER A 8 3.22 -6.12 -3.88
N ALA A 9 3.84 -7.30 -3.79
CA ALA A 9 3.16 -8.52 -3.41
C ALA A 9 2.68 -8.47 -1.94
N GLU A 10 3.53 -8.00 -1.02
CA GLU A 10 3.16 -7.83 0.39
C GLU A 10 2.04 -6.79 0.57
N LEU A 11 2.14 -5.64 -0.10
CA LEU A 11 1.08 -4.64 -0.09
C LEU A 11 -0.23 -5.22 -0.63
N MET A 12 -0.18 -5.91 -1.77
CA MET A 12 -1.37 -6.53 -2.36
C MET A 12 -1.96 -7.59 -1.43
N GLU A 13 -1.13 -8.40 -0.77
CA GLU A 13 -1.58 -9.40 0.20
C GLU A 13 -2.29 -8.76 1.38
N ILE A 14 -1.74 -7.70 1.97
CA ILE A 14 -2.37 -6.91 3.04
C ILE A 14 -3.72 -6.36 2.57
N LEU A 15 -3.77 -5.77 1.38
CA LEU A 15 -5.00 -5.18 0.82
C LEU A 15 -6.08 -6.24 0.55
N THR A 16 -5.70 -7.42 0.08
CA THR A 16 -6.66 -8.52 -0.13
C THR A 16 -7.08 -9.20 1.16
N THR A 17 -6.19 -9.32 2.15
CA THR A 17 -6.44 -10.07 3.39
C THR A 17 -7.14 -9.23 4.44
N GLU A 18 -6.66 -8.01 4.66
CA GLU A 18 -7.18 -7.12 5.72
C GLU A 18 -8.32 -6.22 5.20
N TYR A 19 -8.31 -5.89 3.91
CA TYR A 19 -9.23 -4.90 3.33
C TYR A 19 -10.13 -5.46 2.22
N GLU A 20 -10.11 -6.79 1.99
CA GLU A 20 -10.95 -7.50 1.02
C GLU A 20 -11.01 -6.83 -0.36
N ALA A 21 -9.86 -6.32 -0.84
CA ALA A 21 -9.80 -5.61 -2.11
C ALA A 21 -10.33 -6.49 -3.27
N PRO A 22 -11.14 -5.93 -4.20
CA PRO A 22 -11.80 -6.69 -5.24
C PRO A 22 -10.83 -7.39 -6.19
N GLU A 23 -11.24 -8.56 -6.69
CA GLU A 23 -10.50 -9.31 -7.69
C GLU A 23 -10.33 -8.47 -8.97
N GLY A 24 -9.08 -8.22 -9.36
CA GLY A 24 -8.73 -7.31 -10.46
C GLY A 24 -8.13 -5.97 -10.02
N THR A 25 -7.97 -5.76 -8.70
CA THR A 25 -7.14 -4.67 -8.17
C THR A 25 -5.70 -4.82 -8.67
N THR A 26 -5.13 -3.74 -9.19
CA THR A 26 -3.76 -3.67 -9.69
C THR A 26 -2.96 -2.61 -8.93
N ALA A 27 -1.64 -2.59 -9.09
CA ALA A 27 -0.81 -1.59 -8.42
C ALA A 27 -1.15 -0.14 -8.82
N ASP A 28 -1.65 0.05 -10.04
CA ASP A 28 -2.10 1.34 -10.57
C ASP A 28 -3.54 1.70 -10.16
N THR A 29 -4.26 0.79 -9.53
CA THR A 29 -5.64 1.05 -9.10
C THR A 29 -5.64 2.07 -7.96
N ALA A 30 -6.37 3.16 -8.16
CA ALA A 30 -6.52 4.21 -7.17
C ALA A 30 -7.25 3.72 -5.92
N TYR A 31 -6.82 4.16 -4.74
CA TYR A 31 -7.47 3.85 -3.47
C TYR A 31 -8.96 4.23 -3.47
N ASP A 32 -9.29 5.37 -4.07
CA ASP A 32 -10.67 5.84 -4.24
C ASP A 32 -11.55 4.82 -5.01
N MET A 33 -10.98 4.17 -6.05
CA MET A 33 -11.67 3.12 -6.81
C MET A 33 -11.83 1.81 -6.03
N LEU A 34 -10.99 1.58 -5.02
CA LEU A 34 -11.10 0.44 -4.11
C LEU A 34 -12.12 0.68 -2.99
N GLY A 35 -12.69 1.89 -2.91
CA GLY A 35 -13.56 2.28 -1.80
C GLY A 35 -12.78 2.52 -0.50
N PHE A 36 -11.51 2.89 -0.60
CA PHE A 36 -10.69 3.18 0.57
C PHE A 36 -10.95 4.60 1.03
N ASP A 37 -11.73 4.73 2.10
CA ASP A 37 -12.00 6.01 2.74
C ASP A 37 -10.77 6.51 3.54
N SER A 38 -10.82 7.78 3.96
CA SER A 38 -9.77 8.39 4.79
C SER A 38 -9.41 7.58 6.04
N LEU A 39 -10.39 6.94 6.70
CA LEU A 39 -10.15 6.07 7.85
C LEU A 39 -9.33 4.83 7.48
N VAL A 40 -9.65 4.21 6.34
CA VAL A 40 -8.94 3.04 5.81
C VAL A 40 -7.49 3.41 5.47
N LEU A 41 -7.26 4.60 4.90
CA LEU A 41 -5.91 5.09 4.62
C LEU A 41 -5.11 5.32 5.91
N VAL A 42 -5.71 5.85 6.97
CA VAL A 42 -5.06 5.99 8.28
C VAL A 42 -4.68 4.62 8.86
N GLU A 43 -5.58 3.65 8.81
CA GLU A 43 -5.30 2.28 9.29
C GLU A 43 -4.20 1.62 8.46
N LEU A 44 -4.24 1.78 7.13
CA LEU A 44 -3.22 1.29 6.23
C LEU A 44 -1.86 1.94 6.54
N ALA A 45 -1.80 3.25 6.72
CA ALA A 45 -0.57 3.97 7.09
C ALA A 45 0.05 3.42 8.38
N VAL A 46 -0.79 3.14 9.39
CA VAL A 46 -0.35 2.53 10.66
C VAL A 46 0.13 1.09 10.45
N ALA A 47 -0.58 0.30 9.64
CA ALA A 47 -0.20 -1.07 9.31
C ALA A 47 1.14 -1.12 8.58
N LEU A 48 1.33 -0.29 7.54
CA LEU A 48 2.58 -0.16 6.80
C LEU A 48 3.72 0.30 7.69
N THR A 49 3.47 1.25 8.58
CA THR A 49 4.48 1.73 9.54
C THR A 49 4.93 0.61 10.48
N LYS A 50 4.01 -0.22 10.94
CA LYS A 50 4.33 -1.38 11.80
C LYS A 50 5.03 -2.51 11.03
N GLN A 51 4.60 -2.77 9.80
CA GLN A 51 5.11 -3.86 8.95
C GLN A 51 6.53 -3.56 8.45
N PHE A 52 6.73 -2.37 7.89
CA PHE A 52 7.98 -1.97 7.23
C PHE A 52 8.90 -1.14 8.14
N GLY A 53 8.42 -0.70 9.30
CA GLY A 53 9.20 0.08 10.26
C GLY A 53 9.50 1.53 9.82
N VAL A 54 8.81 2.03 8.78
CA VAL A 54 8.96 3.39 8.27
C VAL A 54 7.72 4.22 8.57
N GLN A 55 7.89 5.46 8.99
CA GLN A 55 6.74 6.32 9.28
C GLN A 55 6.04 6.72 7.97
N VAL A 56 4.80 6.27 7.81
CA VAL A 56 3.90 6.62 6.70
C VAL A 56 2.67 7.31 7.29
N THR A 57 2.22 8.40 6.67
CA THR A 57 0.96 9.08 7.05
C THR A 57 -0.13 8.85 6.01
N ASP A 58 -1.38 9.07 6.42
CA ASP A 58 -2.54 9.03 5.52
C ASP A 58 -2.44 10.08 4.41
N ASP A 59 -1.96 11.29 4.71
CA ASP A 59 -1.66 12.31 3.68
C ASP A 59 -0.71 11.77 2.61
N GLU A 60 0.39 11.10 3.00
CA GLU A 60 1.35 10.55 2.04
C GLU A 60 0.75 9.43 1.18
N LEU A 61 -0.12 8.60 1.75
CA LEU A 61 -0.85 7.58 1.00
C LEU A 61 -1.90 8.19 0.07
N GLN A 62 -2.54 9.27 0.49
CA GLN A 62 -3.50 10.00 -0.32
C GLN A 62 -2.81 10.73 -1.47
N GLU A 63 -1.62 11.30 -1.24
CA GLU A 63 -0.76 11.85 -2.29
C GLU A 63 -0.25 10.77 -3.26
N ALA A 64 0.11 9.59 -2.74
CA ALA A 64 0.48 8.45 -3.56
C ALA A 64 -0.68 7.98 -4.45
N GLY A 65 -1.90 8.01 -3.93
CA GLY A 65 -3.16 7.76 -4.65
C GLY A 65 -3.42 6.31 -5.05
N ASN A 66 -2.38 5.46 -5.12
CA ASN A 66 -2.45 4.04 -5.46
C ASN A 66 -1.28 3.26 -4.85
N ILE A 67 -1.31 1.93 -5.01
CA ILE A 67 -0.29 1.02 -4.46
C ILE A 67 1.09 1.30 -5.07
N ALA A 68 1.17 1.57 -6.37
CA ALA A 68 2.42 1.89 -7.06
C ALA A 68 3.10 3.13 -6.47
N GLY A 69 2.33 4.20 -6.24
CA GLY A 69 2.80 5.42 -5.57
C GLY A 69 3.27 5.13 -4.15
N THR A 70 2.55 4.28 -3.42
CA THR A 70 2.93 3.89 -2.05
C THR A 70 4.22 3.08 -2.03
N ILE A 71 4.46 2.20 -3.01
CA ILE A 71 5.73 1.48 -3.15
C ILE A 71 6.87 2.47 -3.38
N GLU A 72 6.68 3.44 -4.28
CA GLU A 72 7.70 4.46 -4.55
C GLU A 72 7.96 5.34 -3.32
N LEU A 73 6.92 5.68 -2.55
CA LEU A 73 7.05 6.36 -1.25
C LEU A 73 7.88 5.52 -0.26
N LEU A 74 7.57 4.23 -0.11
CA LEU A 74 8.29 3.33 0.80
C LEU A 74 9.75 3.17 0.37
N ARG A 75 10.02 3.05 -0.93
CA ARG A 75 11.39 3.02 -1.47
C ARG A 75 12.13 4.33 -1.23
N ALA A 76 11.46 5.47 -1.39
CA ALA A 76 12.05 6.78 -1.09
C ALA A 76 12.39 6.93 0.41
N LYS A 77 11.62 6.28 1.30
CA LYS A 77 11.89 6.19 2.74
C LYS A 77 12.96 5.15 3.11
N GLY A 78 13.44 4.34 2.16
CA GLY A 78 14.52 3.38 2.35
C GLY A 78 14.08 1.94 2.63
N VAL A 79 12.80 1.59 2.37
CA VAL A 79 12.34 0.20 2.44
C VAL A 79 12.91 -0.57 1.22
N PRO A 80 13.68 -1.65 1.43
CA PRO A 80 14.21 -2.45 0.34
C PRO A 80 13.09 -3.25 -0.35
N ALA A 81 13.10 -3.23 -1.69
CA ALA A 81 12.12 -3.88 -2.57
C ALA A 81 12.32 -5.38 -2.72
#